data_AF-A0A2H5WTA8-F1
#
_entry.id   AF-A0A2H5WTA8-F1
#
_cell.length_a   1.000
_cell.length_b   1.000
_cell.length_c   1.000
_cell.angle_alpha   90.00
_cell.angle_beta   90.00
_cell.angle_gamma   90.00
#
_symmetry.space_group_name_H-M   'P 1'
#
loop_
_entity.id
_entity.type
_entity.pdbx_description
1 polymer ?
#
loop_
_entity_poly.entity_id
_entity_poly.type
_entity_poly.pdbx_seq_one_letter_code
_entity_poly.pdbx_strand_id
1 'polypeptide(L)'
;MSVRNRTETRKHGSAEPPIRVRVLVLNFDPRVSTEGNKPLHVVLGWNNPRHLAQEYIRDVRDASCGLVRYIIVEWRDIDGFPVKTDGFVYSVEQFLRCWREQKGWHEPDGADYERVLKAQGVDKFINANKIDEVWLFGAPYMGFWESAMAGPGAFYINGGVYDRFPTRRPFAIMGFSYERGVAEMLHNLCHRTESTMARIYGGWEADKLTTHWARFAANAHQSGGYAGVGSCHYPPNAEKDYDYANPRTVLSTAEDWLNYPNLTGKKTPVNCESWGGPDYHRNYMRWWFRHLPRAPGIHPQDGRLNNWWRYVFEFTCYDERGRPLK
;
A
#
# COMPACT_ATOMS: atom_id res chain seq x y z
N MET A 1 -55.43 22.13 18.62
CA MET A 1 -54.82 22.38 17.29
C MET A 1 -53.72 23.41 17.50
N SER A 2 -52.46 23.29 17.12
CA SER A 2 -51.76 22.44 16.17
C SER A 2 -50.32 22.28 16.69
N VAL A 3 -49.88 21.03 16.83
CA VAL A 3 -48.47 20.68 16.94
C VAL A 3 -47.86 20.89 15.56
N ARG A 4 -46.80 21.69 15.44
CA ARG A 4 -45.93 21.69 14.25
C ARG A 4 -44.53 21.29 14.65
N ASN A 5 -44.27 19.99 14.52
CA ASN A 5 -42.95 19.43 14.29
C ASN A 5 -42.31 20.15 13.10
N ARG A 6 -41.17 20.80 13.31
CA ARG A 6 -40.21 21.06 12.24
C ARG A 6 -39.12 20.02 12.34
N THR A 7 -39.27 18.99 11.53
CA THR A 7 -38.22 18.08 11.08
C THR A 7 -37.05 18.90 10.54
N GLU A 8 -35.92 18.89 11.27
CA GLU A 8 -34.64 19.31 10.73
C GLU A 8 -34.19 18.30 9.68
N THR A 9 -34.28 18.70 8.42
CA THR A 9 -33.64 18.03 7.29
C THR A 9 -32.12 18.15 7.42
N ARG A 10 -31.44 17.13 7.95
CA ARG A 10 -29.99 16.97 7.76
C ARG A 10 -29.70 16.61 6.29
N LYS A 11 -29.44 17.63 5.47
CA LYS A 11 -28.83 17.50 4.14
C LYS A 11 -27.49 18.24 4.12
N HIS A 12 -26.42 17.52 4.42
CA HIS A 12 -25.11 17.53 3.75
C HIS A 12 -24.25 16.50 4.47
N GLY A 13 -23.89 15.41 3.79
CA GLY A 13 -22.96 14.42 4.33
C GLY A 13 -21.66 15.14 4.65
N SER A 14 -21.26 15.18 5.92
CA SER A 14 -19.96 15.69 6.32
C SER A 14 -18.91 14.89 5.58
N ALA A 15 -18.04 15.55 4.80
CA ALA A 15 -16.90 14.89 4.19
C ALA A 15 -16.12 14.12 5.25
N GLU A 16 -15.74 12.88 4.95
CA GLU A 16 -14.93 12.04 5.83
C GLU A 16 -13.65 12.79 6.26
N PRO A 17 -13.29 12.79 7.55
CA PRO A 17 -12.08 13.48 8.00
C PRO A 17 -10.84 12.86 7.35
N PRO A 18 -9.82 13.65 6.98
CA PRO A 18 -8.64 13.11 6.32
C PRO A 18 -7.86 12.15 7.23
N ILE A 19 -7.37 11.06 6.65
CA ILE A 19 -6.39 10.15 7.26
C ILE A 19 -5.01 10.79 7.11
N ARG A 20 -4.47 11.35 8.18
CA ARG A 20 -3.11 11.91 8.19
C ARG A 20 -2.12 10.84 8.62
N VAL A 21 -1.14 10.55 7.78
CA VAL A 21 -0.13 9.53 8.04
C VAL A 21 1.24 10.19 8.13
N ARG A 22 1.80 10.25 9.34
CA ARG A 22 3.13 10.82 9.59
C ARG A 22 4.19 9.78 9.32
N VAL A 23 5.14 10.09 8.45
CA VAL A 23 6.12 9.14 7.93
C VAL A 23 7.52 9.51 8.41
N LEU A 24 8.26 8.52 8.90
CA LEU A 24 9.72 8.54 8.95
C LEU A 24 10.26 7.81 7.73
N VAL A 25 11.12 8.47 6.95
CA VAL A 25 11.83 7.84 5.83
C VAL A 25 13.25 7.50 6.25
N LEU A 26 13.63 6.23 6.06
CA LEU A 26 14.98 5.71 6.21
C LEU A 26 15.50 5.36 4.80
N ASN A 27 16.32 6.25 4.23
CA ASN A 27 16.86 6.12 2.88
C ASN A 27 18.28 5.56 2.94
N PHE A 28 18.44 4.25 2.68
CA PHE A 28 19.74 3.59 2.57
C PHE A 28 20.32 3.82 1.18
N ASP A 29 21.22 4.79 1.07
CA ASP A 29 21.77 5.24 -0.21
C ASP A 29 23.26 5.57 -0.03
N PRO A 30 24.11 4.53 0.07
CA PRO A 30 25.50 4.66 0.46
C PRO A 30 26.31 5.46 -0.54
N ARG A 31 27.35 6.14 -0.05
CA ARG A 31 28.26 6.96 -0.85
C ARG A 31 29.33 6.09 -1.50
N VAL A 32 29.53 6.28 -2.80
CA VAL A 32 30.56 5.57 -3.56
C VAL A 32 31.79 6.46 -3.69
N SER A 33 32.74 6.28 -2.78
CA SER A 33 33.97 7.10 -2.70
C SER A 33 34.77 7.11 -4.01
N THR A 34 34.82 5.97 -4.71
CA THR A 34 35.54 5.79 -5.99
C THR A 34 34.86 6.45 -7.20
N GLU A 35 33.59 6.85 -7.07
CA GLU A 35 32.78 7.43 -8.16
C GLU A 35 32.39 8.88 -7.83
N GLY A 36 33.36 9.63 -7.29
CA GLY A 36 33.20 11.04 -6.92
C GLY A 36 32.36 11.25 -5.66
N ASN A 37 32.31 10.26 -4.76
CA ASN A 37 31.53 10.29 -3.52
C ASN A 37 30.03 10.57 -3.73
N LYS A 38 29.51 10.14 -4.89
CA LYS A 38 28.10 10.27 -5.25
C LYS A 38 27.28 9.19 -4.53
N PRO A 39 26.00 9.45 -4.24
CA PRO A 39 25.11 8.41 -3.71
C PRO A 39 24.94 7.27 -4.71
N LEU A 40 24.72 6.06 -4.20
CA LEU A 40 24.61 4.83 -4.98
C LEU A 40 23.57 4.94 -6.09
N HIS A 41 22.39 5.51 -5.82
CA HIS A 41 21.37 5.66 -6.86
C HIS A 41 21.83 6.52 -8.04
N VAL A 42 22.64 7.55 -7.79
CA VAL A 42 23.20 8.40 -8.87
C VAL A 42 24.24 7.63 -9.67
N VAL A 43 25.13 6.89 -8.99
CA VAL A 43 26.19 6.11 -9.63
C VAL A 43 25.63 5.03 -10.55
N LEU A 44 24.53 4.39 -10.15
CA LEU A 44 23.89 3.31 -10.90
C LEU A 44 22.75 3.78 -11.81
N GLY A 45 22.50 5.09 -11.90
CA GLY A 45 21.49 5.65 -12.81
C GLY A 45 20.04 5.32 -12.43
N TRP A 46 19.79 5.12 -11.13
CA TRP A 46 18.48 4.82 -10.58
C TRP A 46 17.70 6.10 -10.22
N ASN A 47 16.42 5.94 -9.90
CA ASN A 47 15.52 7.05 -9.62
C ASN A 47 15.90 7.78 -8.33
N ASN A 48 15.59 9.07 -8.26
CA ASN A 48 15.77 9.85 -7.03
C ASN A 48 14.69 9.45 -6.00
N PRO A 49 15.07 8.92 -4.81
CA PRO A 49 14.12 8.47 -3.79
C PRO A 49 13.15 9.56 -3.32
N ARG A 50 13.60 10.82 -3.23
CA ARG A 50 12.76 11.95 -2.82
C ARG A 50 11.73 12.29 -3.87
N HIS A 51 12.09 12.20 -5.16
CA HIS A 51 11.13 12.39 -6.25
C HIS A 51 10.07 11.28 -6.23
N LEU A 52 10.49 10.02 -6.15
CA LEU A 52 9.60 8.87 -6.01
C LEU A 52 8.60 9.04 -4.85
N ALA A 53 9.09 9.42 -3.67
CA ALA A 53 8.24 9.68 -2.51
C ALA A 53 7.20 10.78 -2.76
N GLN A 54 7.59 11.91 -3.37
CA GLN A 54 6.65 13.01 -3.67
C GLN A 54 5.56 12.59 -4.66
N GLU A 55 5.95 11.85 -5.70
CA GLU A 55 5.02 11.34 -6.70
C GLU A 55 4.04 10.31 -6.12
N TYR A 56 4.54 9.39 -5.31
CA TYR A 56 3.72 8.40 -4.59
C TYR A 56 2.71 9.08 -3.66
N ILE A 57 3.15 10.06 -2.86
CA ILE A 57 2.27 10.83 -1.97
C ILE A 57 1.13 11.51 -2.77
N ARG A 58 1.48 12.11 -3.90
CA ARG A 58 0.52 12.78 -4.78
C ARG A 58 -0.48 11.78 -5.34
N ASP A 59 -0.02 10.65 -5.86
CA ASP A 59 -0.88 9.65 -6.48
C ASP A 59 -1.85 9.01 -5.48
N VAL A 60 -1.38 8.67 -4.27
CA VAL A 60 -2.26 8.13 -3.21
C VAL A 60 -3.28 9.17 -2.76
N ARG A 61 -2.87 10.44 -2.60
CA ARG A 61 -3.80 11.53 -2.27
C ARG A 61 -4.85 11.70 -3.35
N ASP A 62 -4.45 11.71 -4.62
CA ASP A 62 -5.37 11.95 -5.73
C ASP A 62 -6.32 10.76 -5.94
N ALA A 63 -5.82 9.52 -5.87
CA ALA A 63 -6.63 8.31 -5.97
C ALA A 63 -7.65 8.19 -4.82
N SER A 64 -7.26 8.56 -3.60
CA SER A 64 -8.15 8.60 -2.43
C SER A 64 -9.05 9.86 -2.38
N CYS A 65 -9.01 10.74 -3.40
CA CYS A 65 -9.72 12.01 -3.46
C CYS A 65 -9.48 12.92 -2.24
N GLY A 66 -8.22 12.97 -1.81
CA GLY A 66 -7.74 13.82 -0.72
C GLY A 66 -7.97 13.26 0.69
N LEU A 67 -8.47 12.03 0.81
CA LEU A 67 -8.70 11.34 2.08
C LEU A 67 -7.36 10.99 2.76
N VAL A 68 -6.46 10.30 2.07
CA VAL A 68 -5.14 9.94 2.62
C VAL A 68 -4.15 11.07 2.38
N ARG A 69 -3.48 11.50 3.45
CA ARG A 69 -2.51 12.60 3.43
C ARG A 69 -1.25 12.21 4.18
N TYR A 70 -0.24 11.79 3.43
CA TYR A 70 1.09 11.55 3.97
C TYR A 70 1.79 12.86 4.33
N ILE A 71 2.53 12.83 5.44
CA ILE A 71 3.37 13.91 5.93
C ILE A 71 4.71 13.29 6.28
N ILE A 72 5.74 13.51 5.46
CA ILE A 72 7.10 13.12 5.83
C ILE A 72 7.54 14.04 6.96
N VAL A 73 7.60 13.50 8.19
CA VAL A 73 8.00 14.25 9.39
C VAL A 73 9.51 14.32 9.49
N GLU A 74 10.19 13.26 9.05
CA GLU A 74 11.65 13.20 9.06
C GLU A 74 12.14 12.32 7.91
N TRP A 75 13.24 12.74 7.29
CA TRP A 75 13.95 11.98 6.27
C TRP A 75 15.39 11.78 6.71
N ARG A 76 15.84 10.54 6.80
CA ARG A 76 17.21 10.18 7.16
C ARG A 76 17.90 9.54 5.98
N ASP A 77 18.92 10.21 5.46
CA ASP A 77 19.84 9.62 4.51
C ASP A 77 20.90 8.82 5.29
N ILE A 78 20.92 7.51 5.06
CA ILE A 78 21.79 6.55 5.75
C ILE A 78 22.88 6.15 4.75
N ASP A 79 24.11 6.54 5.07
CA ASP A 79 25.30 6.17 4.31
C ASP A 79 25.74 4.74 4.68
N GLY A 80 25.01 3.75 4.18
CA GLY A 80 25.28 2.35 4.45
C GLY A 80 24.19 1.41 3.92
N PHE A 81 24.41 0.13 4.14
CA PHE A 81 23.45 -0.93 3.82
C PHE A 81 22.73 -1.39 5.10
N PRO A 82 21.46 -1.82 5.01
CA PRO A 82 20.80 -2.44 6.14
C PRO A 82 21.51 -3.76 6.49
N VAL A 83 21.54 -4.07 7.78
CA VAL A 83 22.02 -5.36 8.27
C VAL A 83 21.02 -6.45 7.93
N LYS A 84 21.52 -7.60 7.48
CA LYS A 84 20.76 -8.81 7.16
C LYS A 84 20.43 -9.60 8.41
N THR A 85 19.49 -10.54 8.31
CA THR A 85 19.02 -11.38 9.43
C THR A 85 20.11 -12.24 10.06
N ASP A 86 21.18 -12.56 9.33
CA ASP A 86 22.35 -13.28 9.83
C ASP A 86 23.49 -12.36 10.31
N GLY A 87 23.26 -11.04 10.32
CA GLY A 87 24.22 -10.04 10.72
C GLY A 87 25.14 -9.55 9.60
N PHE A 88 25.03 -10.08 8.37
CA PHE A 88 25.80 -9.58 7.23
C PHE A 88 25.45 -8.13 6.89
N VAL A 89 26.44 -7.35 6.46
CA VAL A 89 26.26 -5.98 5.93
C VAL A 89 27.16 -5.86 4.71
N TYR A 90 26.59 -5.43 3.58
CA TYR A 90 27.38 -5.13 2.40
C TYR A 90 28.34 -3.98 2.65
N SER A 91 29.58 -4.10 2.12
CA SER A 91 30.37 -2.93 1.75
C SER A 91 29.92 -2.40 0.38
N VAL A 92 30.24 -1.14 0.09
CA VAL A 92 29.95 -0.52 -1.21
C VAL A 92 30.64 -1.28 -2.35
N GLU A 93 31.89 -1.68 -2.15
CA GLU A 93 32.68 -2.43 -3.13
C GLU A 93 32.08 -3.82 -3.39
N GLN A 94 31.66 -4.51 -2.34
CA GLN A 94 31.00 -5.81 -2.46
C GLN A 94 29.71 -5.68 -3.25
N PHE A 95 28.84 -4.74 -2.89
CA PHE A 95 27.57 -4.52 -3.56
C PHE A 95 27.77 -4.16 -5.04
N LEU A 96 28.66 -3.21 -5.34
CA LEU A 96 28.94 -2.80 -6.72
C LEU A 96 29.52 -3.94 -7.56
N ARG A 97 30.38 -4.79 -6.97
CA ARG A 97 30.88 -5.99 -7.64
C ARG A 97 29.73 -6.93 -7.98
N CYS A 98 28.89 -7.28 -7.00
CA CYS A 98 27.73 -8.15 -7.21
C CYS A 98 26.80 -7.60 -8.29
N TRP A 99 26.55 -6.28 -8.27
CA TRP A 99 25.73 -5.59 -9.27
C TRP A 99 26.35 -5.63 -10.67
N ARG A 100 27.63 -5.30 -10.82
CA ARG A 100 28.30 -5.25 -12.13
C ARG A 100 28.50 -6.65 -12.73
N GLU A 101 28.73 -7.65 -11.89
CA GLU A 101 28.90 -9.04 -12.32
C GLU A 101 27.59 -9.83 -12.40
N GLN A 102 26.49 -9.27 -11.86
CA GLN A 102 25.17 -9.90 -11.78
C GLN A 102 25.18 -11.27 -11.07
N LYS A 103 26.04 -11.44 -10.06
CA LYS A 103 26.20 -12.70 -9.30
C LYS A 103 26.84 -12.46 -7.93
N GLY A 104 26.82 -13.50 -7.09
CA GLY A 104 27.50 -13.48 -5.78
C GLY A 104 26.76 -12.66 -4.73
N TRP A 105 25.45 -12.50 -4.88
CA TRP A 105 24.58 -11.93 -3.84
C TRP A 105 24.61 -12.79 -2.58
N HIS A 106 24.44 -12.15 -1.44
CA HIS A 106 24.47 -12.78 -0.12
C HIS A 106 23.12 -13.42 0.15
N GLU A 107 23.12 -14.59 0.78
CA GLU A 107 21.92 -15.26 1.26
C GLU A 107 22.11 -15.64 2.74
N PRO A 108 21.11 -15.40 3.60
CA PRO A 108 19.77 -14.88 3.29
C PRO A 108 19.75 -13.37 2.94
N ASP A 109 18.93 -12.99 1.95
CA ASP A 109 18.79 -11.56 1.55
C ASP A 109 17.99 -10.70 2.54
N GLY A 110 17.16 -11.28 3.40
CA GLY A 110 16.26 -10.50 4.27
C GLY A 110 16.99 -9.53 5.21
N ALA A 111 16.54 -8.28 5.29
CA ALA A 111 17.04 -7.32 6.27
C ALA A 111 16.53 -7.67 7.68
N ASP A 112 17.35 -7.40 8.69
CA ASP A 112 16.94 -7.44 10.10
C ASP A 112 16.21 -6.13 10.45
N TYR A 113 14.89 -6.16 10.23
CA TYR A 113 14.01 -5.02 10.49
C TYR A 113 14.08 -4.58 11.95
N GLU A 114 14.08 -5.50 12.91
CA GLU A 114 14.08 -5.12 14.33
C GLU A 114 15.37 -4.36 14.69
N ARG A 115 16.52 -4.83 14.21
CA ARG A 115 17.81 -4.14 14.42
C ARG A 115 17.87 -2.80 13.70
N VAL A 116 17.39 -2.72 12.46
CA VAL A 116 17.31 -1.45 11.70
C VAL A 116 16.42 -0.44 12.42
N LEU A 117 15.19 -0.82 12.76
CA LEU A 117 14.22 0.07 13.42
C LEU A 117 14.72 0.50 14.81
N LYS A 118 15.37 -0.40 15.56
CA LYS A 118 15.93 -0.08 16.88
C LYS A 118 17.10 0.89 16.78
N ALA A 119 18.04 0.66 15.84
CA ALA A 119 19.16 1.57 15.60
C ALA A 119 18.69 2.98 15.23
N GLN A 120 17.56 3.07 14.54
CA GLN A 120 16.92 4.33 14.15
C GLN A 120 15.96 4.88 15.22
N GLY A 121 15.86 4.25 16.40
CA GLY A 121 15.01 4.72 17.50
C GLY A 121 13.53 4.88 17.12
N VAL A 122 13.04 4.06 16.19
CA VAL A 122 11.64 4.11 15.71
C VAL A 122 10.65 3.92 16.85
N ASP A 123 11.00 3.05 17.80
CA ASP A 123 10.22 2.81 19.02
C ASP A 123 9.90 4.11 19.77
N LYS A 124 10.89 5.00 19.91
CA LYS A 124 10.73 6.29 20.59
C LYS A 124 9.74 7.20 19.85
N PHE A 125 9.77 7.22 18.52
CA PHE A 125 8.88 8.07 17.72
C PHE A 125 7.45 7.54 17.70
N ILE A 126 7.26 6.23 17.56
CA ILE A 126 5.93 5.60 17.65
C ILE A 126 5.32 5.83 19.04
N ASN A 127 6.09 5.59 20.11
CA ASN A 127 5.62 5.70 21.49
C ASN A 127 5.31 7.14 21.92
N ALA A 128 5.99 8.11 21.31
CA ALA A 128 5.72 9.54 21.47
C ALA A 128 4.63 10.07 20.51
N ASN A 129 3.99 9.18 19.74
CA ASN A 129 2.98 9.53 18.75
C ASN A 129 3.47 10.59 17.75
N LYS A 130 4.72 10.50 17.29
CA LYS A 130 5.34 11.44 16.32
C LYS A 130 5.24 10.97 14.88
N ILE A 131 5.23 9.65 14.67
CA ILE A 131 5.11 9.01 13.36
C ILE A 131 4.07 7.89 13.43
N ASP A 132 3.52 7.50 12.29
CA ASP A 132 2.49 6.48 12.11
C ASP A 132 2.97 5.33 11.22
N GLU A 133 3.90 5.61 10.31
CA GLU A 133 4.42 4.69 9.31
C GLU A 133 5.92 4.93 9.07
N VAL A 134 6.65 3.89 8.66
CA VAL A 134 8.07 3.97 8.30
C VAL A 134 8.25 3.55 6.85
N TRP A 135 9.01 4.32 6.07
CA TRP A 135 9.41 3.94 4.72
C TRP A 135 10.89 3.60 4.68
N LEU A 136 11.22 2.43 4.15
CA LEU A 136 12.58 2.00 3.88
C LEU A 136 12.83 2.17 2.38
N PHE A 137 13.73 3.08 2.02
CA PHE A 137 14.22 3.20 0.64
C PHE A 137 15.58 2.52 0.52
N GLY A 138 15.79 1.78 -0.56
CA GLY A 138 17.05 1.11 -0.83
C GLY A 138 17.20 0.67 -2.28
N ALA A 139 18.35 0.08 -2.57
CA ALA A 139 18.63 -0.61 -3.81
C ALA A 139 18.00 -2.02 -3.82
N PRO A 140 17.95 -2.70 -4.98
CA PRO A 140 17.75 -4.15 -5.03
C PRO A 140 18.73 -4.89 -4.10
N TYR A 141 18.33 -6.06 -3.60
CA TYR A 141 19.13 -6.86 -2.65
C TYR A 141 19.45 -6.15 -1.32
N MET A 142 18.66 -5.15 -0.92
CA MET A 142 18.69 -4.59 0.43
C MET A 142 17.74 -5.32 1.40
N GLY A 143 17.00 -6.34 0.94
CA GLY A 143 16.25 -7.24 1.81
C GLY A 143 14.95 -6.67 2.37
N PHE A 144 14.30 -5.76 1.65
CA PHE A 144 13.05 -5.16 2.10
C PHE A 144 11.82 -5.89 1.57
N TRP A 145 10.87 -6.17 2.47
CA TRP A 145 9.50 -6.51 2.11
C TRP A 145 8.81 -5.32 1.43
N GLU A 146 7.86 -5.59 0.54
CA GLU A 146 7.01 -4.55 -0.02
C GLU A 146 6.24 -3.80 1.08
N SER A 147 5.70 -4.56 2.03
CA SER A 147 5.07 -4.06 3.23
C SER A 147 5.22 -5.03 4.39
N ALA A 148 5.34 -4.49 5.60
CA ALA A 148 5.48 -5.26 6.84
C ALA A 148 4.79 -4.52 7.99
N MET A 149 4.53 -5.22 9.09
CA MET A 149 4.05 -4.60 10.32
C MET A 149 4.93 -4.95 11.50
N ALA A 150 5.08 -4.00 12.41
CA ALA A 150 5.79 -4.17 13.66
C ALA A 150 4.97 -3.62 14.83
N GLY A 151 5.23 -4.15 16.03
CA GLY A 151 4.58 -3.75 17.27
C GLY A 151 3.39 -4.62 17.67
N PRO A 152 2.86 -4.45 18.89
CA PRO A 152 1.82 -5.33 19.43
C PRO A 152 0.58 -5.37 18.54
N GLY A 153 0.12 -6.57 18.20
CA GLY A 153 -1.05 -6.74 17.32
C GLY A 153 -0.75 -6.55 15.83
N ALA A 154 0.54 -6.51 15.42
CA ALA A 154 0.93 -6.60 14.03
C ALA A 154 0.34 -7.86 13.37
N PHE A 155 -0.05 -7.75 12.11
CA PHE A 155 -0.57 -8.84 11.30
C PHE A 155 0.01 -8.78 9.89
N TYR A 156 -0.17 -9.87 9.14
CA TYR A 156 0.36 -9.97 7.79
C TYR A 156 -0.28 -8.96 6.84
N ILE A 157 0.56 -8.16 6.18
CA ILE A 157 0.15 -7.20 5.14
C ILE A 157 1.07 -7.30 3.90
N ASN A 158 1.36 -8.51 3.44
CA ASN A 158 2.32 -8.79 2.35
C ASN A 158 3.81 -8.73 2.73
N GLY A 159 4.14 -9.18 3.94
CA GLY A 159 5.53 -9.34 4.36
C GLY A 159 5.68 -9.66 5.84
N GLY A 160 6.84 -9.34 6.39
CA GLY A 160 7.22 -9.69 7.77
C GLY A 160 6.24 -9.15 8.83
N VAL A 161 6.07 -9.93 9.90
CA VAL A 161 5.29 -9.57 11.09
C VAL A 161 6.23 -9.58 12.30
N TYR A 162 6.48 -8.41 12.86
CA TYR A 162 7.40 -8.19 13.99
C TYR A 162 6.62 -7.73 15.23
N ASP A 163 5.73 -8.59 15.71
CA ASP A 163 4.75 -8.31 16.77
C ASP A 163 5.37 -8.03 18.15
N ARG A 164 6.63 -8.44 18.36
CA ARG A 164 7.40 -8.21 19.59
C ARG A 164 8.19 -6.91 19.62
N PHE A 165 8.21 -6.14 18.53
CA PHE A 165 8.95 -4.88 18.49
C PHE A 165 8.40 -3.89 19.55
N PRO A 166 9.23 -3.32 20.45
CA PRO A 166 8.78 -2.74 21.72
C PRO A 166 8.14 -1.35 21.58
N THR A 167 6.91 -1.33 21.06
CA THR A 167 6.09 -0.14 20.84
C THR A 167 4.74 -0.25 21.55
N ARG A 168 4.06 0.87 21.75
CA ARG A 168 2.74 0.96 22.40
C ARG A 168 1.59 0.58 21.48
N ARG A 169 1.83 0.53 20.17
CA ARG A 169 0.83 0.23 19.14
C ARG A 169 1.52 -0.33 17.90
N PRO A 170 0.79 -1.08 17.05
CA PRO A 170 1.35 -1.52 15.79
C PRO A 170 1.53 -0.34 14.82
N PHE A 171 2.42 -0.52 13.85
CA PHE A 171 2.65 0.40 12.75
C PHE A 171 3.03 -0.35 11.48
N ALA A 172 2.73 0.26 10.33
CA ALA A 172 3.10 -0.27 9.03
C ALA A 172 4.50 0.20 8.62
N ILE A 173 5.17 -0.62 7.82
CA ILE A 173 6.46 -0.37 7.21
C ILE A 173 6.30 -0.64 5.72
N MET A 174 6.74 0.28 4.87
CA MET A 174 6.76 0.09 3.41
C MET A 174 8.21 0.01 2.94
N GLY A 175 8.55 -0.99 2.12
CA GLY A 175 9.84 -1.08 1.47
C GLY A 175 9.75 -0.62 0.03
N PHE A 176 10.65 0.27 -0.38
CA PHE A 176 10.69 0.85 -1.72
C PHE A 176 12.09 0.71 -2.33
N SER A 177 12.15 0.22 -3.57
CA SER A 177 13.38 0.16 -4.34
C SER A 177 13.48 1.37 -5.25
N TYR A 178 14.57 2.15 -5.15
CA TYR A 178 14.80 3.27 -6.07
C TYR A 178 15.29 2.85 -7.46
N GLU A 179 15.58 1.57 -7.69
CA GLU A 179 15.70 1.01 -9.06
C GLU A 179 14.36 1.05 -9.79
N ARG A 180 13.25 0.93 -9.04
CA ARG A 180 11.88 0.85 -9.57
C ARG A 180 11.20 2.23 -9.56
N GLY A 181 9.97 2.29 -10.06
CA GLY A 181 9.19 3.51 -10.18
C GLY A 181 8.06 3.62 -9.16
N VAL A 182 7.24 4.65 -9.34
CA VAL A 182 6.06 4.92 -8.50
C VAL A 182 4.96 3.85 -8.69
N ALA A 183 4.91 3.22 -9.87
CA ALA A 183 3.99 2.14 -10.17
C ALA A 183 4.15 0.99 -9.16
N GLU A 184 5.39 0.59 -8.90
CA GLU A 184 5.72 -0.44 -7.92
C GLU A 184 5.46 0.01 -6.47
N MET A 185 5.70 1.29 -6.13
CA MET A 185 5.34 1.79 -4.80
C MET A 185 3.82 1.72 -4.54
N LEU A 186 3.01 2.04 -5.54
CA LEU A 186 1.55 1.87 -5.48
C LEU A 186 1.14 0.40 -5.45
N HIS A 187 1.84 -0.46 -6.18
CA HIS A 187 1.66 -1.91 -6.17
C HIS A 187 1.89 -2.49 -4.77
N ASN A 188 2.94 -2.06 -4.05
CA ASN A 188 3.19 -2.45 -2.66
C ASN A 188 2.01 -2.03 -1.74
N LEU A 189 1.47 -0.82 -1.92
CA LEU A 189 0.29 -0.39 -1.17
C LEU A 189 -0.95 -1.24 -1.54
N CYS A 190 -1.06 -1.67 -2.79
CA CYS A 190 -2.18 -2.50 -3.25
C CYS A 190 -2.11 -3.85 -2.55
N HIS A 191 -0.95 -4.51 -2.51
CA HIS A 191 -0.77 -5.74 -1.75
C HIS A 191 -1.00 -5.61 -0.24
N ARG A 192 -0.57 -4.50 0.39
CA ARG A 192 -0.94 -4.17 1.77
C ARG A 192 -2.47 -4.11 1.92
N THR A 193 -3.15 -3.45 0.98
CA THR A 193 -4.61 -3.30 0.99
C THR A 193 -5.28 -4.66 0.83
N GLU A 194 -4.84 -5.45 -0.14
CA GLU A 194 -5.34 -6.80 -0.42
C GLU A 194 -5.24 -7.72 0.80
N SER A 195 -4.06 -7.77 1.42
CA SER A 195 -3.81 -8.58 2.61
C SER A 195 -4.67 -8.12 3.79
N THR A 196 -4.81 -6.80 3.97
CA THR A 196 -5.66 -6.22 5.01
C THR A 196 -7.12 -6.59 4.78
N MET A 197 -7.63 -6.40 3.56
CA MET A 197 -9.03 -6.67 3.24
C MET A 197 -9.35 -8.17 3.27
N ALA A 198 -8.43 -9.02 2.83
CA ALA A 198 -8.54 -10.47 2.98
C ALA A 198 -8.66 -10.88 4.45
N ARG A 199 -7.90 -10.26 5.36
CA ARG A 199 -8.08 -10.47 6.81
C ARG A 199 -9.49 -10.05 7.27
N ILE A 200 -9.94 -8.85 6.91
CA ILE A 200 -11.26 -8.32 7.33
C ILE A 200 -12.44 -9.17 6.84
N TYR A 201 -12.35 -9.67 5.61
CA TYR A 201 -13.42 -10.45 4.98
C TYR A 201 -13.26 -11.97 5.10
N GLY A 202 -12.18 -12.44 5.73
CA GLY A 202 -11.94 -13.88 5.98
C GLY A 202 -11.42 -14.64 4.76
N GLY A 203 -10.77 -13.97 3.81
CA GLY A 203 -10.16 -14.58 2.64
C GLY A 203 -10.29 -13.73 1.38
N TRP A 204 -9.64 -14.18 0.31
CA TRP A 204 -9.73 -13.59 -1.02
C TRP A 204 -11.01 -14.02 -1.75
N GLU A 205 -11.17 -15.33 -1.96
CA GLU A 205 -12.34 -16.03 -2.54
C GLU A 205 -13.00 -15.34 -3.76
N ALA A 206 -12.21 -14.68 -4.62
CA ALA A 206 -12.68 -13.94 -5.79
C ALA A 206 -13.39 -14.83 -6.83
N ASP A 207 -13.19 -16.14 -6.79
CA ASP A 207 -13.90 -17.14 -7.58
C ASP A 207 -15.32 -17.42 -7.04
N LYS A 208 -15.52 -17.29 -5.72
CA LYS A 208 -16.79 -17.60 -5.05
C LYS A 208 -17.73 -16.40 -4.94
N LEU A 209 -17.20 -15.18 -4.96
CA LEU A 209 -17.99 -13.92 -4.96
C LEU A 209 -18.93 -13.77 -3.73
N THR A 210 -18.61 -14.45 -2.64
CA THR A 210 -19.44 -14.55 -1.42
C THR A 210 -19.43 -13.27 -0.59
N THR A 211 -18.32 -12.54 -0.62
CA THR A 211 -18.13 -11.31 0.16
C THR A 211 -18.09 -10.07 -0.74
N HIS A 212 -18.25 -8.88 -0.14
CA HIS A 212 -18.02 -7.64 -0.87
C HIS A 212 -16.57 -7.55 -1.38
N TRP A 213 -15.60 -7.97 -0.57
CA TRP A 213 -14.20 -8.00 -1.01
C TRP A 213 -13.97 -8.92 -2.22
N ALA A 214 -14.49 -10.15 -2.19
CA ALA A 214 -14.40 -11.09 -3.30
C ALA A 214 -14.99 -10.51 -4.61
N ARG A 215 -16.15 -9.83 -4.53
CA ARG A 215 -16.78 -9.18 -5.68
C ARG A 215 -16.02 -7.95 -6.18
N PHE A 216 -15.38 -7.20 -5.28
CA PHE A 216 -14.54 -6.06 -5.64
C PHE A 216 -13.30 -6.54 -6.38
N ALA A 217 -12.62 -7.54 -5.83
CA ALA A 217 -11.31 -8.01 -6.29
C ALA A 217 -11.37 -8.97 -7.50
N ALA A 218 -12.57 -9.37 -7.92
CA ALA A 218 -12.78 -10.30 -9.02
C ALA A 218 -12.32 -9.74 -10.38
N ASN A 219 -11.79 -10.64 -11.21
CA ASN A 219 -11.45 -10.39 -12.62
C ASN A 219 -11.98 -11.53 -13.49
N ALA A 220 -12.18 -11.25 -14.78
CA ALA A 220 -12.84 -12.18 -15.68
C ALA A 220 -12.10 -13.53 -15.82
N HIS A 221 -10.77 -13.54 -15.68
CA HIS A 221 -9.96 -14.75 -15.81
C HIS A 221 -10.12 -15.70 -14.61
N GLN A 222 -10.07 -15.16 -13.40
CA GLN A 222 -10.08 -15.97 -12.17
C GLN A 222 -11.48 -16.20 -11.59
N SER A 223 -12.49 -15.46 -12.05
CA SER A 223 -13.84 -15.43 -11.48
C SER A 223 -14.93 -15.89 -12.46
N GLY A 224 -14.63 -16.83 -13.36
CA GLY A 224 -15.61 -17.42 -14.27
C GLY A 224 -16.30 -16.41 -15.19
N GLY A 225 -15.56 -15.39 -15.66
CA GLY A 225 -16.09 -14.31 -16.49
C GLY A 225 -16.72 -13.15 -15.72
N TYR A 226 -16.88 -13.24 -14.39
CA TYR A 226 -17.27 -12.08 -13.59
C TYR A 226 -16.11 -11.10 -13.47
N ALA A 227 -16.35 -9.80 -13.70
CA ALA A 227 -15.36 -8.75 -13.55
C ALA A 227 -15.81 -7.69 -12.54
N GLY A 228 -15.01 -7.49 -11.49
CA GLY A 228 -15.07 -6.39 -10.55
C GLY A 228 -14.05 -5.31 -10.92
N VAL A 229 -13.41 -4.73 -9.91
CA VAL A 229 -12.28 -3.80 -10.08
C VAL A 229 -10.97 -4.57 -10.36
N GLY A 230 -10.87 -5.82 -9.94
CA GLY A 230 -9.68 -6.66 -10.13
C GLY A 230 -8.73 -6.64 -8.93
N SER A 231 -7.55 -7.19 -9.10
CA SER A 231 -6.49 -7.31 -8.08
C SER A 231 -5.28 -6.47 -8.44
N CYS A 232 -4.29 -6.44 -7.55
CA CYS A 232 -2.99 -5.81 -7.77
C CYS A 232 -2.37 -6.26 -9.10
N HIS A 233 -2.51 -7.55 -9.40
CA HIS A 233 -1.87 -8.25 -10.51
C HIS A 233 -2.78 -8.39 -11.73
N TYR A 234 -4.10 -8.51 -11.51
CA TYR A 234 -5.08 -8.82 -12.53
C TYR A 234 -6.15 -7.71 -12.62
N PRO A 235 -5.98 -6.78 -13.57
CA PRO A 235 -7.08 -5.93 -14.03
C PRO A 235 -8.35 -6.71 -14.39
N PRO A 236 -9.52 -6.05 -14.44
CA PRO A 236 -10.80 -6.72 -14.72
C PRO A 236 -10.80 -7.60 -15.98
N ASN A 237 -10.05 -7.17 -17.00
CA ASN A 237 -9.96 -7.80 -18.31
C ASN A 237 -8.72 -8.69 -18.50
N ALA A 238 -7.82 -8.77 -17.52
CA ALA A 238 -6.55 -9.48 -17.62
C ALA A 238 -6.73 -10.94 -18.03
N GLU A 239 -5.76 -11.47 -18.77
CA GLU A 239 -5.68 -12.90 -19.12
C GLU A 239 -4.54 -13.63 -18.43
N LYS A 240 -3.61 -12.87 -17.84
CA LYS A 240 -2.44 -13.36 -17.10
C LYS A 240 -1.97 -12.31 -16.12
N ASP A 241 -0.95 -12.67 -15.36
CA ASP A 241 -0.32 -11.81 -14.37
C ASP A 241 0.29 -10.54 -14.99
N TYR A 242 0.16 -9.40 -14.30
CA TYR A 242 0.64 -8.06 -14.70
C TYR A 242 0.11 -7.53 -16.06
N ASP A 243 -1.07 -7.97 -16.51
CA ASP A 243 -1.61 -7.68 -17.85
C ASP A 243 -2.31 -6.30 -17.96
N TYR A 244 -1.61 -5.24 -17.55
CA TYR A 244 -2.17 -3.87 -17.45
C TYR A 244 -2.44 -3.17 -18.78
N ALA A 245 -1.87 -3.64 -19.89
CA ALA A 245 -2.02 -3.01 -21.20
C ALA A 245 -3.05 -3.72 -22.10
N ASN A 246 -3.78 -4.70 -21.56
CA ASN A 246 -4.68 -5.53 -22.36
C ASN A 246 -5.85 -4.71 -22.95
N PRO A 247 -6.03 -4.68 -24.29
CA PRO A 247 -7.11 -3.93 -24.93
C PRO A 247 -8.47 -4.65 -24.88
N ARG A 248 -8.51 -5.94 -24.47
CA ARG A 248 -9.72 -6.74 -24.39
C ARG A 248 -10.74 -6.05 -23.50
N THR A 249 -11.98 -5.92 -23.98
CA THR A 249 -13.05 -5.30 -23.21
C THR A 249 -13.87 -6.35 -22.47
N VAL A 250 -14.17 -6.09 -21.20
CA VAL A 250 -15.10 -6.91 -20.39
C VAL A 250 -16.19 -6.03 -19.78
N LEU A 251 -17.36 -6.61 -19.50
CA LEU A 251 -18.40 -5.94 -18.71
C LEU A 251 -18.07 -6.09 -17.22
N SER A 252 -17.67 -4.98 -16.59
CA SER A 252 -17.22 -4.93 -15.20
C SER A 252 -18.18 -4.15 -14.31
N THR A 253 -18.28 -4.54 -13.03
CA THR A 253 -18.98 -3.78 -11.98
C THR A 253 -18.14 -2.65 -11.36
N ALA A 254 -16.94 -2.37 -11.89
CA ALA A 254 -15.98 -1.44 -11.28
C ALA A 254 -16.59 -0.07 -10.96
N GLU A 255 -17.24 0.59 -11.92
CA GLU A 255 -17.84 1.91 -11.71
C GLU A 255 -18.96 1.92 -10.65
N ASP A 256 -19.64 0.78 -10.45
CA ASP A 256 -20.68 0.68 -9.42
C ASP A 256 -20.09 0.70 -8.00
N TRP A 257 -18.82 0.31 -7.83
CA TRP A 257 -18.14 0.36 -6.53
C TRP A 257 -17.95 1.78 -5.99
N LEU A 258 -17.98 2.80 -6.85
CA LEU A 258 -18.00 4.20 -6.42
C LEU A 258 -19.28 4.56 -5.65
N ASN A 259 -20.35 3.75 -5.77
CA ASN A 259 -21.62 3.92 -5.05
C ASN A 259 -21.69 3.12 -3.74
N TYR A 260 -20.65 2.35 -3.38
CA TYR A 260 -20.66 1.54 -2.15
C TYR A 260 -21.00 2.43 -0.93
N PRO A 261 -21.94 2.02 -0.05
CA PRO A 261 -22.54 0.68 0.07
C PRO A 261 -23.75 0.38 -0.82
N ASN A 262 -24.26 1.35 -1.59
CA ASN A 262 -25.52 1.23 -2.34
C ASN A 262 -25.29 0.71 -3.77
N LEU A 263 -24.65 -0.46 -3.88
CA LEU A 263 -24.38 -1.10 -5.17
C LEU A 263 -25.68 -1.46 -5.90
N THR A 264 -25.75 -1.20 -7.20
CA THR A 264 -26.91 -1.56 -8.04
C THR A 264 -26.68 -2.78 -8.90
N GLY A 265 -25.44 -3.28 -8.96
CA GLY A 265 -24.99 -4.33 -9.88
C GLY A 265 -24.80 -3.86 -11.31
N LYS A 266 -24.74 -2.53 -11.55
CA LYS A 266 -24.54 -1.97 -12.90
C LYS A 266 -23.18 -2.41 -13.45
N LYS A 267 -23.17 -2.84 -14.70
CA LYS A 267 -21.93 -3.17 -15.43
C LYS A 267 -21.64 -2.15 -16.52
N THR A 268 -20.37 -1.83 -16.71
CA THR A 268 -19.86 -0.96 -17.77
C THR A 268 -18.72 -1.65 -18.52
N PRO A 269 -18.53 -1.38 -19.83
CA PRO A 269 -17.36 -1.84 -20.55
C PRO A 269 -16.08 -1.24 -19.95
N VAL A 270 -15.07 -2.07 -19.68
CA VAL A 270 -13.75 -1.67 -19.15
C VAL A 270 -12.64 -2.40 -19.90
N ASN A 271 -11.52 -1.69 -20.16
CA ASN A 271 -10.26 -2.20 -20.70
C ASN A 271 -9.09 -1.27 -20.30
N CYS A 272 -7.90 -1.46 -20.88
CA CYS A 272 -6.74 -0.63 -20.54
C CYS A 272 -6.90 0.88 -20.78
N GLU A 273 -7.77 1.30 -21.69
CA GLU A 273 -8.09 2.71 -21.91
C GLU A 273 -8.93 3.32 -20.78
N SER A 274 -9.57 2.50 -19.95
CA SER A 274 -10.31 2.98 -18.76
C SER A 274 -9.38 3.58 -17.70
N TRP A 275 -8.13 3.11 -17.61
CA TRP A 275 -7.10 3.73 -16.76
C TRP A 275 -6.10 4.57 -17.56
N GLY A 276 -5.85 4.24 -18.83
CA GLY A 276 -5.07 5.03 -19.77
C GLY A 276 -3.56 4.74 -19.75
N GLY A 277 -2.89 5.04 -20.86
CA GLY A 277 -1.44 4.89 -21.05
C GLY A 277 -0.67 6.21 -20.98
N PRO A 278 0.64 6.21 -21.30
CA PRO A 278 1.45 5.04 -21.67
C PRO A 278 1.88 4.18 -20.47
N ASP A 279 1.86 4.72 -19.25
CA ASP A 279 2.19 3.99 -18.03
C ASP A 279 0.94 3.27 -17.48
N TYR A 280 0.57 2.19 -18.16
CA TYR A 280 -0.63 1.43 -17.82
C TYR A 280 -0.58 0.80 -16.42
N HIS A 281 0.60 0.44 -15.91
CA HIS A 281 0.74 -0.12 -14.57
C HIS A 281 0.42 0.92 -13.49
N ARG A 282 1.08 2.08 -13.52
CA ARG A 282 0.81 3.17 -12.56
C ARG A 282 -0.62 3.65 -12.66
N ASN A 283 -1.13 3.80 -13.88
CA ASN A 283 -2.49 4.28 -14.11
C ASN A 283 -3.55 3.27 -13.64
N TYR A 284 -3.33 1.97 -13.85
CA TYR A 284 -4.20 0.94 -13.30
C TYR A 284 -4.20 0.97 -11.78
N MET A 285 -3.03 1.08 -11.12
CA MET A 285 -2.97 1.19 -9.65
C MET A 285 -3.79 2.40 -9.14
N ARG A 286 -3.63 3.57 -9.77
CA ARG A 286 -4.40 4.78 -9.43
C ARG A 286 -5.89 4.58 -9.66
N TRP A 287 -6.27 3.93 -10.77
CA TRP A 287 -7.66 3.62 -11.09
C TRP A 287 -8.26 2.64 -10.08
N TRP A 288 -7.54 1.58 -9.72
CA TRP A 288 -7.94 0.59 -8.73
C TRP A 288 -8.21 1.24 -7.36
N PHE A 289 -7.28 2.06 -6.88
CA PHE A 289 -7.46 2.79 -5.62
C PHE A 289 -8.61 3.80 -5.67
N ARG A 290 -8.86 4.45 -6.82
CA ARG A 290 -9.99 5.37 -6.98
C ARG A 290 -11.34 4.69 -6.74
N HIS A 291 -11.43 3.41 -7.05
CA HIS A 291 -12.61 2.57 -6.85
C HIS A 291 -12.72 2.00 -5.43
N LEU A 292 -11.67 2.08 -4.61
CA LEU A 292 -11.72 1.60 -3.23
C LEU A 292 -12.78 2.39 -2.43
N PRO A 293 -13.74 1.71 -1.77
CA PRO A 293 -14.83 2.36 -1.05
C PRO A 293 -14.38 3.35 0.01
N ARG A 294 -15.09 4.48 0.09
CA ARG A 294 -14.75 5.61 0.97
C ARG A 294 -15.95 6.36 1.54
N ALA A 295 -17.16 5.79 1.41
CA ALA A 295 -18.35 6.41 1.97
C ALA A 295 -18.36 6.31 3.50
N PRO A 296 -18.96 7.27 4.22
CA PRO A 296 -19.10 7.20 5.66
C PRO A 296 -20.04 6.07 6.10
N GLY A 297 -19.92 5.68 7.38
CA GLY A 297 -20.87 4.80 8.07
C GLY A 297 -20.51 3.32 8.06
N ILE A 298 -21.44 2.53 8.60
CA ILE A 298 -21.33 1.08 8.75
C ILE A 298 -22.35 0.43 7.81
N HIS A 299 -21.89 -0.58 7.07
CA HIS A 299 -22.70 -1.37 6.17
C HIS A 299 -23.72 -2.19 7.00
N PRO A 300 -25.04 -2.07 6.69
CA PRO A 300 -26.08 -2.58 7.57
C PRO A 300 -26.16 -4.11 7.63
N GLN A 301 -25.62 -4.81 6.64
CA GLN A 301 -25.75 -6.28 6.55
C GLN A 301 -24.59 -7.03 7.21
N ASP A 302 -23.37 -6.51 7.15
CA ASP A 302 -22.17 -7.20 7.66
C ASP A 302 -21.47 -6.46 8.80
N GLY A 303 -21.91 -5.24 9.13
CA GLY A 303 -21.40 -4.47 10.27
C GLY A 303 -20.00 -3.90 10.07
N ARG A 304 -19.50 -3.87 8.82
CA ARG A 304 -18.20 -3.33 8.44
C ARG A 304 -18.31 -1.88 7.97
N LEU A 305 -17.21 -1.14 7.97
CA LEU A 305 -17.16 0.23 7.47
C LEU A 305 -17.42 0.30 5.97
N ASN A 306 -18.11 1.37 5.59
CA ASN A 306 -18.26 1.76 4.20
C ASN A 306 -16.98 2.37 3.59
N ASN A 307 -16.05 2.80 4.45
CA ASN A 307 -14.78 3.40 4.08
C ASN A 307 -13.63 2.41 4.32
N TRP A 308 -13.20 1.72 3.26
CA TRP A 308 -12.19 0.66 3.34
C TRP A 308 -10.77 1.20 3.54
N TRP A 309 -10.50 2.46 3.18
CA TRP A 309 -9.22 3.12 3.47
C TRP A 309 -8.90 3.14 4.97
N ARG A 310 -9.92 3.19 5.82
CA ARG A 310 -9.77 3.17 7.28
C ARG A 310 -9.16 1.85 7.76
N TYR A 311 -9.49 0.72 7.14
CA TYR A 311 -8.88 -0.56 7.50
C TYR A 311 -7.38 -0.59 7.20
N VAL A 312 -6.97 0.03 6.09
CA VAL A 312 -5.58 0.03 5.64
C VAL A 312 -4.68 0.90 6.54
N PHE A 313 -5.21 2.01 7.07
CA PHE A 313 -4.41 3.03 7.77
C PHE A 313 -4.73 3.20 9.27
N GLU A 314 -5.92 2.80 9.72
CA GLU A 314 -6.39 2.94 11.10
C GLU A 314 -6.69 1.57 11.73
N PHE A 315 -5.82 0.59 11.47
CA PHE A 315 -6.00 -0.82 11.84
C PHE A 315 -6.11 -1.08 13.37
N THR A 316 -5.88 -0.09 14.23
CA THR A 316 -6.11 -0.20 15.68
C THR A 316 -7.52 0.19 16.11
N CYS A 317 -8.37 0.65 15.19
CA CYS A 317 -9.73 1.10 15.49
C CYS A 317 -10.78 -0.01 15.29
N TYR A 318 -10.37 -1.20 14.83
CA TYR A 318 -11.28 -2.29 14.44
C TYR A 318 -10.77 -3.65 14.94
N ASP A 319 -11.69 -4.58 15.16
CA ASP A 319 -11.34 -5.98 15.39
C ASP A 319 -10.90 -6.68 14.08
N GLU A 320 -10.47 -7.94 14.19
CA GLU A 320 -10.02 -8.75 13.04
C GLU A 320 -11.09 -8.97 11.96
N ARG A 321 -12.38 -8.74 12.29
CA ARG A 321 -13.52 -8.85 11.37
C ARG A 321 -13.91 -7.50 10.78
N GLY A 322 -13.20 -6.43 11.13
CA GLY A 322 -13.44 -5.07 10.68
C GLY A 322 -14.57 -4.34 11.40
N ARG A 323 -14.98 -4.82 12.58
CA ARG A 323 -15.99 -4.11 13.38
C ARG A 323 -15.30 -3.06 14.26
N PRO A 324 -15.88 -1.85 14.38
CA PRO A 324 -15.31 -0.82 15.26
C PRO A 324 -15.16 -1.34 16.69
N LEU A 325 -13.99 -1.09 17.28
CA LEU A 325 -13.78 -1.32 18.71
C LEU A 325 -14.62 -0.30 19.50
N LYS A 326 -15.26 -0.75 20.58
CA LYS A 326 -16.14 0.08 21.41
C LYS A 326 -15.38 1.07 22.27
#